data_AF-A0A358N7L6-F1
#
_entry.id   AF-A0A358N7L6-F1
#
_cell.length_a   1.000
_cell.length_b   1.000
_cell.length_c   1.000
_cell.angle_alpha   90.00
_cell.angle_beta   90.00
_cell.angle_gamma   90.00
#
_symmetry.space_group_name_H-M   'P 1'
#
loop_
_entity.id
_entity.type
_entity.pdbx_description
1 polymer ?
#
loop_
_entity_poly.entity_id
_entity_poly.type
_entity_poly.pdbx_seq_one_letter_code
_entity_poly.pdbx_strand_id
1 'polypeptide(L)'
;MPVALIVFGVIATSGYAAKPRSFVGSSRAILGTLSSLTASTRLGDFDGDGDLDVAVANGRHWPQQNFLFLNQIRGRFNVQRRLGADWRTTYATEVADLDGDGDLDIAVGNDMAPSQVMLNDGHGRFVPGATLGELSSVRSLTLADLDGDKDIDILATSRGRPNRIFLNDGHARFGNEKNFGGPSDSTISVAVADLNADGHNDLVLANRDGQQSYVLLNDGQLRFETKVYFGGKSDETRAVAVGDINRDGMMDVVAGNIGQPNAVYLGDSSGGFETRVPFGRADGQTYAIKLADMNKDQSLDVVVGNVAQSNAVFFSNATFFRDQVGDAFSETRFGDVTAATYGLDVGDLDGDGFDDIVTANSGSLNRVFSNRPKR
;
A
#
# COMPACT_ATOMS: atom_id res chain seq x y z
N MET A 1 28.33 -42.75 -35.59
CA MET A 1 27.59 -42.03 -34.55
C MET A 1 27.90 -40.54 -34.72
N PRO A 2 26.92 -39.67 -34.96
CA PRO A 2 27.21 -38.25 -35.12
C PRO A 2 27.43 -37.62 -33.73
N VAL A 3 28.50 -36.84 -33.60
CA VAL A 3 28.81 -36.06 -32.40
C VAL A 3 27.98 -34.78 -32.46
N ALA A 4 27.01 -34.65 -31.55
CA ALA A 4 26.25 -33.42 -31.37
C ALA A 4 27.12 -32.41 -30.60
N LEU A 5 27.47 -31.31 -31.26
CA LEU A 5 28.13 -30.17 -30.65
C LEU A 5 27.09 -29.37 -29.87
N ILE A 6 27.05 -29.52 -28.55
CA ILE A 6 26.20 -28.70 -27.67
C ILE A 6 26.90 -27.36 -27.50
N VAL A 7 26.39 -26.33 -28.19
CA VAL A 7 26.80 -24.94 -27.98
C VAL A 7 26.04 -24.42 -26.76
N PHE A 8 26.73 -24.24 -25.64
CA PHE A 8 26.21 -23.44 -24.54
C PHE A 8 26.27 -21.96 -24.93
N GLY A 9 25.15 -21.44 -25.42
CA GLY A 9 24.94 -20.01 -25.53
C GLY A 9 24.79 -19.43 -24.13
N VAL A 10 25.83 -18.79 -23.61
CA VAL A 10 25.70 -17.89 -22.46
C VAL A 10 24.87 -16.71 -22.94
N ILE A 11 23.59 -16.69 -22.59
CA ILE A 11 22.77 -15.48 -22.69
C ILE A 11 23.29 -14.57 -21.58
N ALA A 12 24.18 -13.65 -21.95
CA ALA A 12 24.45 -12.50 -21.10
C ALA A 12 23.15 -11.68 -21.05
N THR A 13 22.38 -11.84 -19.97
CA THR A 13 21.32 -10.89 -19.65
C THR A 13 22.02 -9.58 -19.36
N SER A 14 21.99 -8.66 -20.32
CA SER A 14 22.34 -7.28 -20.05
C SER A 14 21.41 -6.80 -18.96
N GLY A 15 21.92 -6.65 -17.72
CA GLY A 15 21.18 -5.98 -16.66
C GLY A 15 20.74 -4.64 -17.22
N TYR A 16 19.43 -4.38 -17.21
CA TYR A 16 18.90 -3.10 -17.63
C TYR A 16 19.53 -2.04 -16.72
N ALA A 17 20.45 -1.25 -17.26
CA ALA A 17 21.01 -0.14 -16.52
C ALA A 17 19.84 0.78 -16.11
N ALA A 18 19.67 0.98 -14.80
CA ALA A 18 18.65 1.84 -14.23
C ALA A 18 18.64 3.20 -14.96
N LYS A 19 17.53 3.50 -15.62
CA LYS A 19 17.36 4.78 -16.32
C LYS A 19 16.77 5.78 -15.34
N PRO A 20 17.37 6.97 -15.16
CA PRO A 20 16.77 8.00 -14.33
C PRO A 20 15.33 8.30 -14.77
N ARG A 21 14.41 8.32 -13.82
CA ARG A 21 12.99 8.60 -14.05
C ARG A 21 12.60 9.96 -13.48
N SER A 22 11.50 10.51 -13.96
CA SER A 22 10.83 11.70 -13.42
C SER A 22 9.31 11.48 -13.43
N PHE A 23 8.62 12.10 -12.47
CA PHE A 23 7.19 11.92 -12.29
C PHE A 23 6.47 13.23 -12.59
N VAL A 24 5.75 13.25 -13.71
CA VAL A 24 5.23 14.48 -14.32
C VAL A 24 3.71 14.54 -14.14
N GLY A 25 3.25 15.47 -13.32
CA GLY A 25 1.82 15.80 -13.22
C GLY A 25 1.38 16.81 -14.27
N SER A 26 0.07 16.90 -14.52
CA SER A 26 -0.51 17.96 -15.35
C SER A 26 -1.84 18.45 -14.76
N SER A 27 -2.36 19.58 -15.28
CA SER A 27 -3.70 20.06 -14.91
C SER A 27 -4.83 19.18 -15.45
N ARG A 28 -4.54 18.24 -16.36
CA ARG A 28 -5.50 17.29 -16.93
C ARG A 28 -5.39 15.89 -16.30
N ALA A 29 -4.35 15.63 -15.53
CA ALA A 29 -4.11 14.39 -14.80
C ALA A 29 -4.54 14.57 -13.34
N ILE A 30 -5.83 14.87 -13.14
CA ILE A 30 -6.46 15.10 -11.85
C ILE A 30 -7.69 14.19 -11.71
N LEU A 31 -7.99 13.77 -10.49
CA LEU A 31 -9.20 13.00 -10.21
C LEU A 31 -10.30 13.97 -9.76
N GLY A 32 -11.14 14.36 -10.72
CA GLY A 32 -12.23 15.31 -10.50
C GLY A 32 -11.75 16.75 -10.33
N THR A 33 -12.66 17.63 -9.89
CA THR A 33 -12.42 19.08 -9.77
C THR A 33 -12.47 19.59 -8.33
N LEU A 34 -12.77 18.71 -7.36
CA LEU A 34 -12.95 19.07 -5.97
C LEU A 34 -11.70 18.74 -5.15
N SER A 35 -11.30 19.68 -4.30
CA SER A 35 -10.34 19.42 -3.22
C SER A 35 -11.06 18.75 -2.05
N SER A 36 -10.98 17.42 -1.99
CA SER A 36 -11.60 16.62 -0.93
C SER A 36 -10.60 16.32 0.20
N LEU A 37 -11.10 15.81 1.32
CA LEU A 37 -10.30 15.31 2.43
C LEU A 37 -9.96 13.84 2.17
N THR A 38 -9.22 13.58 1.09
CA THR A 38 -8.89 12.23 0.63
C THR A 38 -7.89 11.56 1.57
N ALA A 39 -8.16 10.32 1.95
CA ALA A 39 -7.30 9.54 2.83
C ALA A 39 -6.57 8.40 2.10
N SER A 40 -7.21 7.78 1.11
CA SER A 40 -6.61 6.69 0.31
C SER A 40 -7.10 6.70 -1.13
N THR A 41 -6.30 6.07 -2.00
CA THR A 41 -6.65 5.70 -3.37
C THR A 41 -6.25 4.25 -3.61
N ARG A 42 -7.01 3.52 -4.43
CA ARG A 42 -6.65 2.18 -4.92
C ARG A 42 -6.90 2.06 -6.41
N LEU A 43 -6.01 1.34 -7.09
CA LEU A 43 -6.13 0.98 -8.50
C LEU A 43 -6.79 -0.39 -8.67
N GLY A 44 -7.57 -0.55 -9.73
CA GLY A 44 -8.19 -1.80 -10.15
C GLY A 44 -8.94 -1.59 -11.46
N ASP A 45 -9.14 -2.63 -12.24
CA ASP A 45 -10.07 -2.58 -13.39
C ASP A 45 -11.47 -2.89 -12.85
N PHE A 46 -12.28 -1.87 -12.56
CA PHE A 46 -13.58 -2.09 -11.92
C PHE A 46 -14.71 -2.23 -12.92
N ASP A 47 -14.53 -1.87 -14.19
CA ASP A 47 -15.56 -2.00 -15.21
C ASP A 47 -15.24 -3.00 -16.34
N GLY A 48 -14.13 -3.72 -16.20
CA GLY A 48 -13.76 -4.87 -17.02
C GLY A 48 -13.24 -4.48 -18.40
N ASP A 49 -12.79 -3.24 -18.57
CA ASP A 49 -12.33 -2.72 -19.86
C ASP A 49 -10.82 -2.89 -20.10
N GLY A 50 -10.09 -3.35 -19.08
CA GLY A 50 -8.66 -3.66 -19.10
C GLY A 50 -7.74 -2.49 -18.73
N ASP A 51 -8.28 -1.28 -18.50
CA ASP A 51 -7.52 -0.15 -18.00
C ASP A 51 -7.65 -0.04 -16.46
N LEU A 52 -6.57 0.37 -15.78
CA LEU A 52 -6.64 0.61 -14.33
C LEU A 52 -7.43 1.90 -14.03
N ASP A 53 -8.48 1.77 -13.23
CA ASP A 53 -9.31 2.84 -12.66
C ASP A 53 -8.82 3.25 -11.27
N VAL A 54 -9.50 4.24 -10.64
CA VAL A 54 -9.18 4.67 -9.28
C VAL A 54 -10.40 4.73 -8.37
N ALA A 55 -10.38 3.96 -7.28
CA ALA A 55 -11.26 4.14 -6.12
C ALA A 55 -10.66 5.15 -5.14
N VAL A 56 -11.48 6.08 -4.64
CA VAL A 56 -11.04 7.21 -3.79
C VAL A 56 -11.85 7.28 -2.50
N ALA A 57 -11.17 7.15 -1.36
CA ALA A 57 -11.72 7.31 -0.03
C ALA A 57 -11.63 8.77 0.43
N ASN A 58 -12.77 9.38 0.69
CA ASN A 58 -12.89 10.76 1.15
C ASN A 58 -13.49 10.83 2.55
N GLY A 59 -13.28 11.99 3.17
CA GLY A 59 -13.94 12.37 4.39
C GLY A 59 -13.10 12.21 5.64
N ARG A 60 -11.77 12.28 5.50
CA ARG A 60 -10.85 12.32 6.64
C ARG A 60 -11.32 13.37 7.66
N HIS A 61 -11.67 12.94 8.87
CA HIS A 61 -12.33 13.71 9.94
C HIS A 61 -13.76 14.22 9.71
N TRP A 62 -14.19 14.46 8.47
CA TRP A 62 -15.52 15.02 8.18
C TRP A 62 -16.20 14.28 7.03
N PRO A 63 -17.46 13.84 7.15
CA PRO A 63 -18.11 13.02 6.13
C PRO A 63 -18.08 13.63 4.72
N GLN A 64 -17.63 12.85 3.74
CA GLN A 64 -17.65 13.21 2.31
C GLN A 64 -18.01 11.99 1.46
N GLN A 65 -18.33 12.23 0.20
CA GLN A 65 -18.65 11.19 -0.78
C GLN A 65 -17.39 10.49 -1.29
N ASN A 66 -17.36 9.15 -1.27
CA ASN A 66 -16.34 8.36 -1.97
C ASN A 66 -16.65 8.29 -3.47
N PHE A 67 -15.62 8.21 -4.30
CA PHE A 67 -15.77 8.21 -5.76
C PHE A 67 -14.96 7.09 -6.41
N LEU A 68 -15.46 6.65 -7.55
CA LEU A 68 -14.74 5.88 -8.54
C LEU A 68 -14.44 6.79 -9.73
N PHE A 69 -13.20 6.77 -10.22
CA PHE A 69 -12.78 7.46 -11.43
C PHE A 69 -12.38 6.43 -12.47
N LEU A 70 -13.10 6.41 -13.59
CA LEU A 70 -12.85 5.46 -14.66
C LEU A 70 -11.80 6.01 -15.62
N ASN A 71 -10.83 5.18 -15.97
CA ASN A 71 -9.77 5.52 -16.90
C ASN A 71 -10.27 5.34 -18.32
N GLN A 72 -10.48 6.44 -19.03
CA GLN A 72 -10.94 6.41 -20.41
C GLN A 72 -9.74 6.35 -21.38
N ILE A 73 -8.85 5.37 -21.14
CA ILE A 73 -7.59 5.13 -21.85
C ILE A 73 -6.52 6.20 -21.60
N ARG A 74 -5.28 5.76 -21.37
CA ARG A 74 -4.07 6.61 -21.28
C ARG A 74 -4.13 7.63 -20.12
N GLY A 75 -4.57 7.20 -18.94
CA GLY A 75 -4.61 7.98 -17.71
C GLY A 75 -5.60 9.15 -17.74
N ARG A 76 -6.73 8.99 -18.44
CA ARG A 76 -7.74 10.05 -18.62
C ARG A 76 -8.98 9.80 -17.76
N PHE A 77 -9.06 10.49 -16.63
CA PHE A 77 -10.13 10.32 -15.63
C PHE A 77 -11.25 11.36 -15.76
N ASN A 78 -11.97 11.37 -16.89
CA ASN A 78 -13.08 12.31 -17.13
C ASN A 78 -14.48 11.74 -16.81
N VAL A 79 -14.56 10.48 -16.38
CA VAL A 79 -15.79 9.84 -15.90
C VAL A 79 -15.62 9.57 -14.42
N GLN A 80 -16.54 10.08 -13.60
CA GLN A 80 -16.60 9.79 -12.17
C GLN A 80 -17.95 9.17 -11.81
N ARG A 81 -17.94 8.24 -10.86
CA ARG A 81 -19.13 7.64 -10.26
C ARG A 81 -19.03 7.72 -8.73
N ARG A 82 -20.18 7.70 -8.07
CA ARG A 82 -20.21 7.63 -6.60
C ARG A 82 -19.97 6.18 -6.18
N LEU A 83 -19.09 5.99 -5.21
CA LEU A 83 -18.96 4.72 -4.50
C LEU A 83 -19.91 4.74 -3.31
N GLY A 84 -21.08 4.11 -3.48
CA GLY A 84 -22.18 4.17 -2.52
C GLY A 84 -22.91 5.53 -2.49
N ALA A 85 -24.05 5.57 -1.77
CA ALA A 85 -24.85 6.79 -1.63
C ALA A 85 -24.47 7.63 -0.40
N ASP A 86 -23.77 7.03 0.55
CA ASP A 86 -23.52 7.61 1.86
C ASP A 86 -22.31 8.52 1.88
N TRP A 87 -22.39 9.54 2.72
CA TRP A 87 -21.25 10.38 3.06
C TRP A 87 -20.68 9.87 4.37
N ARG A 88 -19.40 9.48 4.36
CA ARG A 88 -18.75 8.85 5.51
C ARG A 88 -17.37 9.44 5.74
N THR A 89 -16.86 9.21 6.94
CA THR A 89 -15.51 9.54 7.37
C THR A 89 -14.55 8.42 6.97
N THR A 90 -14.34 8.26 5.66
CA THR A 90 -13.59 7.12 5.12
C THR A 90 -12.09 7.36 5.21
N TYR A 91 -11.37 6.39 5.76
CA TYR A 91 -9.90 6.42 5.89
C TYR A 91 -9.19 5.47 4.94
N ALA A 92 -9.85 4.38 4.54
CA ALA A 92 -9.25 3.36 3.70
C ALA A 92 -10.26 2.75 2.74
N THR A 93 -9.76 2.37 1.58
CA THR A 93 -10.40 1.49 0.61
C THR A 93 -9.38 0.43 0.24
N GLU A 94 -9.78 -0.82 0.16
CA GLU A 94 -8.98 -1.92 -0.38
C GLU A 94 -9.82 -2.72 -1.38
N VAL A 95 -9.16 -3.39 -2.31
CA VAL A 95 -9.81 -3.98 -3.49
C VAL A 95 -9.39 -5.44 -3.68
N ALA A 96 -10.37 -6.30 -3.88
CA ALA A 96 -10.22 -7.73 -4.18
C ALA A 96 -11.58 -8.29 -4.63
N ASP A 97 -11.59 -9.44 -5.27
CA ASP A 97 -12.82 -10.25 -5.40
C ASP A 97 -13.15 -10.83 -4.02
N LEU A 98 -14.20 -10.33 -3.36
CA LEU A 98 -14.56 -10.72 -1.99
C LEU A 98 -15.72 -11.72 -1.95
N ASP A 99 -16.49 -11.87 -3.02
CA ASP A 99 -17.62 -12.82 -3.09
C ASP A 99 -17.45 -13.96 -4.10
N GLY A 100 -16.29 -14.02 -4.75
CA GLY A 100 -15.84 -15.12 -5.60
C GLY A 100 -16.48 -15.12 -6.98
N ASP A 101 -17.05 -13.99 -7.42
CA ASP A 101 -17.71 -13.87 -8.72
C ASP A 101 -16.78 -13.45 -9.87
N GLY A 102 -15.54 -13.05 -9.53
CA GLY A 102 -14.49 -12.65 -10.46
C GLY A 102 -14.37 -11.13 -10.68
N ASP A 103 -15.27 -10.33 -10.10
CA ASP A 103 -15.23 -8.88 -10.20
C ASP A 103 -14.53 -8.26 -8.97
N LEU A 104 -13.83 -7.14 -9.15
CA LEU A 104 -13.18 -6.45 -8.03
C LEU A 104 -14.19 -5.70 -7.15
N ASP A 105 -14.34 -6.14 -5.91
CA ASP A 105 -15.08 -5.47 -4.84
C ASP A 105 -14.23 -4.46 -4.09
N ILE A 106 -14.87 -3.67 -3.23
CA ILE A 106 -14.20 -2.66 -2.40
C ILE A 106 -14.59 -2.79 -0.93
N ALA A 107 -13.61 -3.06 -0.07
CA ALA A 107 -13.74 -2.90 1.38
C ALA A 107 -13.51 -1.44 1.76
N VAL A 108 -14.45 -0.83 2.48
CA VAL A 108 -14.46 0.59 2.89
C VAL A 108 -14.32 0.72 4.40
N GLY A 109 -13.23 1.33 4.84
CA GLY A 109 -12.88 1.52 6.25
C GLY A 109 -13.27 2.91 6.77
N ASN A 110 -14.16 2.96 7.77
CA ASN A 110 -14.74 4.21 8.27
C ASN A 110 -14.33 4.53 9.72
N ASP A 111 -14.20 5.82 10.04
CA ASP A 111 -13.96 6.31 11.40
C ASP A 111 -15.26 6.68 12.11
N MET A 112 -15.51 6.11 13.28
CA MET A 112 -16.73 6.30 14.08
C MET A 112 -18.03 5.98 13.31
N ALA A 113 -17.94 5.09 12.32
CA ALA A 113 -19.04 4.55 11.54
C ALA A 113 -18.74 3.08 11.18
N PRO A 114 -19.75 2.27 10.86
CA PRO A 114 -19.50 0.89 10.42
C PRO A 114 -18.71 0.90 9.12
N SER A 115 -17.71 0.02 9.02
CA SER A 115 -17.02 -0.28 7.76
C SER A 115 -17.91 -1.19 6.91
N GLN A 116 -17.71 -1.20 5.59
CA GLN A 116 -18.64 -1.84 4.67
C GLN A 116 -17.92 -2.41 3.46
N VAL A 117 -18.37 -3.57 2.98
CA VAL A 117 -18.01 -4.10 1.66
C VAL A 117 -18.98 -3.55 0.62
N MET A 118 -18.43 -3.14 -0.52
CA MET A 118 -19.16 -2.67 -1.69
C MET A 118 -18.95 -3.71 -2.79
N LEU A 119 -20.01 -4.39 -3.19
CA LEU A 119 -19.98 -5.44 -4.21
C LEU A 119 -20.11 -4.83 -5.59
N ASN A 120 -19.27 -5.25 -6.53
CA ASN A 120 -19.28 -4.79 -7.91
C ASN A 120 -20.22 -5.64 -8.79
N ASP A 121 -20.57 -5.14 -9.97
CA ASP A 121 -21.34 -5.87 -10.98
C ASP A 121 -20.53 -6.14 -12.26
N GLY A 122 -19.19 -6.05 -12.14
CA GLY A 122 -18.25 -6.13 -13.26
C GLY A 122 -18.26 -4.94 -14.21
N HIS A 123 -19.07 -3.92 -13.94
CA HIS A 123 -19.22 -2.74 -14.79
C HIS A 123 -19.03 -1.44 -14.00
N GLY A 124 -18.37 -1.50 -12.85
CA GLY A 124 -18.08 -0.38 -11.96
C GLY A 124 -19.33 0.21 -11.33
N ARG A 125 -20.38 -0.61 -11.09
CA ARG A 125 -21.56 -0.21 -10.32
C ARG A 125 -21.62 -0.99 -9.02
N PHE A 126 -21.34 -0.27 -7.94
CA PHE A 126 -21.23 -0.86 -6.62
C PHE A 126 -22.54 -0.82 -5.84
N VAL A 127 -22.89 -1.92 -5.19
CA VAL A 127 -23.99 -2.03 -4.22
C VAL A 127 -23.45 -2.34 -2.82
N PRO A 128 -24.10 -1.85 -1.75
CA PRO A 128 -23.67 -2.20 -0.40
C PRO A 128 -23.85 -3.70 -0.10
N GLY A 129 -22.78 -4.34 0.37
CA GLY A 129 -22.74 -5.72 0.86
C GLY A 129 -22.65 -5.77 2.39
N ALA A 130 -21.78 -6.64 2.91
CA ALA A 130 -21.62 -6.86 4.35
C ALA A 130 -21.16 -5.60 5.10
N THR A 131 -21.57 -5.49 6.36
CA THR A 131 -21.09 -4.47 7.30
C THR A 131 -20.10 -5.11 8.26
N LEU A 132 -18.93 -4.50 8.43
CA LEU A 132 -17.82 -5.06 9.20
C LEU A 132 -17.88 -4.56 10.66
N GLY A 133 -18.59 -5.34 11.48
CA GLY A 133 -18.80 -5.15 12.92
C GLY A 133 -19.33 -3.78 13.36
N GLU A 134 -19.10 -3.42 14.62
CA GLU A 134 -19.65 -2.20 15.24
C GLU A 134 -18.92 -0.91 14.81
N LEU A 135 -19.35 0.24 15.36
CA LEU A 135 -18.66 1.53 15.21
C LEU A 135 -17.19 1.39 15.62
N SER A 136 -16.29 1.51 14.65
CA SER A 136 -14.85 1.36 14.83
C SER A 136 -14.12 2.67 14.49
N SER A 137 -12.86 2.79 14.91
CA SER A 137 -12.01 3.96 14.62
C SER A 137 -10.97 3.58 13.58
N VAL A 138 -11.42 3.05 12.44
CA VAL A 138 -10.52 2.48 11.42
C VAL A 138 -9.59 3.54 10.87
N ARG A 139 -8.32 3.16 10.69
CA ARG A 139 -7.27 4.00 10.12
C ARG A 139 -6.68 3.43 8.85
N SER A 140 -6.65 2.11 8.73
CA SER A 140 -6.24 1.39 7.53
C SER A 140 -6.97 0.05 7.47
N LEU A 141 -7.24 -0.40 6.25
CA LEU A 141 -7.58 -1.78 5.94
C LEU A 141 -6.40 -2.44 5.24
N THR A 142 -6.34 -3.77 5.26
CA THR A 142 -5.43 -4.59 4.46
C THR A 142 -6.13 -5.90 4.15
N LEU A 143 -5.90 -6.44 2.95
CA LEU A 143 -6.54 -7.67 2.48
C LEU A 143 -5.49 -8.77 2.31
N ALA A 144 -5.81 -9.98 2.76
CA ALA A 144 -4.97 -11.17 2.60
C ALA A 144 -5.80 -12.43 2.90
N ASP A 145 -5.47 -13.56 2.30
CA ASP A 145 -5.89 -14.88 2.77
C ASP A 145 -5.07 -15.20 4.04
N LEU A 146 -5.68 -15.14 5.22
CA LEU A 146 -4.96 -15.28 6.49
C LEU A 146 -4.98 -16.71 7.04
N ASP A 147 -6.04 -17.47 6.76
CA ASP A 147 -6.21 -18.84 7.27
C ASP A 147 -5.99 -19.94 6.22
N GLY A 148 -5.65 -19.56 4.99
CA GLY A 148 -5.18 -20.45 3.93
C GLY A 148 -6.32 -21.14 3.18
N ASP A 149 -7.55 -20.63 3.28
CA ASP A 149 -8.72 -21.17 2.58
C ASP A 149 -8.91 -20.58 1.17
N LYS A 150 -8.11 -19.57 0.82
CA LYS A 150 -8.07 -18.79 -0.44
C LYS A 150 -9.16 -17.75 -0.59
N ASP A 151 -9.98 -17.55 0.43
CA ASP A 151 -10.90 -16.44 0.49
C ASP A 151 -10.17 -15.22 1.06
N ILE A 152 -10.42 -14.03 0.49
CA ILE A 152 -9.70 -12.83 0.91
C ILE A 152 -10.33 -12.27 2.19
N ASP A 153 -9.55 -12.23 3.27
CA ASP A 153 -9.93 -11.67 4.56
C ASP A 153 -9.62 -10.18 4.66
N ILE A 154 -10.19 -9.54 5.69
CA ILE A 154 -10.00 -8.11 5.94
C ILE A 154 -9.36 -7.89 7.30
N LEU A 155 -8.19 -7.25 7.33
CA LEU A 155 -7.61 -6.67 8.54
C LEU A 155 -8.01 -5.21 8.65
N ALA A 156 -8.53 -4.81 9.80
CA ALA A 156 -8.87 -3.44 10.14
C ALA A 156 -8.06 -2.96 11.34
N THR A 157 -7.26 -1.93 11.14
CA THR A 157 -6.47 -1.28 12.20
C THR A 157 -7.18 -0.06 12.75
N SER A 158 -7.07 0.16 14.06
CA SER A 158 -7.71 1.27 14.76
C SER A 158 -6.71 2.03 15.63
N ARG A 159 -6.98 3.31 15.85
CA ARG A 159 -6.19 4.14 16.77
C ARG A 159 -6.80 4.15 18.18
N GLY A 160 -6.11 3.56 19.15
CA GLY A 160 -6.52 3.52 20.56
C GLY A 160 -7.68 2.56 20.84
N ARG A 161 -7.93 1.59 19.95
CA ARG A 161 -8.97 0.57 20.05
C ARG A 161 -8.43 -0.75 19.47
N PRO A 162 -9.04 -1.91 19.77
CA PRO A 162 -8.60 -3.20 19.22
C PRO A 162 -8.59 -3.21 17.69
N ASN A 163 -7.53 -3.77 17.11
CA ASN A 163 -7.49 -4.13 15.69
C ASN A 163 -8.25 -5.45 15.47
N ARG A 164 -8.84 -5.64 14.29
CA ARG A 164 -9.73 -6.77 13.99
C ARG A 164 -9.40 -7.44 12.67
N ILE A 165 -9.45 -8.76 12.65
CA ILE A 165 -9.49 -9.60 11.45
C ILE A 165 -10.94 -10.02 11.26
N PHE A 166 -11.44 -9.87 10.03
CA PHE A 166 -12.72 -10.37 9.59
C PHE A 166 -12.46 -11.48 8.57
N LEU A 167 -12.80 -12.72 8.94
CA LEU A 167 -12.59 -13.87 8.07
C LEU A 167 -13.75 -13.99 7.09
N ASN A 168 -13.43 -14.05 5.81
CA ASN A 168 -14.40 -14.23 4.74
C ASN A 168 -14.76 -15.71 4.59
N ASP A 169 -15.87 -16.00 3.91
CA ASP A 169 -16.27 -17.37 3.59
C ASP A 169 -16.44 -17.60 2.09
N GLY A 170 -15.74 -16.76 1.31
CA GLY A 170 -15.75 -16.75 -0.14
C GLY A 170 -16.98 -16.11 -0.77
N HIS A 171 -17.90 -15.58 0.03
CA HIS A 171 -19.15 -14.96 -0.44
C HIS A 171 -19.40 -13.59 0.20
N ALA A 172 -18.32 -12.90 0.57
CA ALA A 172 -18.31 -11.64 1.29
C ALA A 172 -19.12 -11.68 2.61
N ARG A 173 -19.13 -12.81 3.33
CA ARG A 173 -19.79 -12.93 4.64
C ARG A 173 -18.75 -13.10 5.75
N PHE A 174 -18.71 -12.12 6.64
CA PHE A 174 -17.70 -12.02 7.69
C PHE A 174 -18.25 -12.46 9.05
N GLY A 175 -18.63 -13.72 9.16
CA GLY A 175 -19.26 -14.29 10.35
C GLY A 175 -18.30 -14.57 11.51
N ASN A 176 -17.00 -14.64 11.24
CA ASN A 176 -15.95 -14.93 12.21
C ASN A 176 -14.96 -13.75 12.28
N GLU A 177 -14.68 -13.31 13.50
CA GLU A 177 -13.79 -12.18 13.74
C GLU A 177 -12.83 -12.45 14.89
N LYS A 178 -11.63 -11.90 14.79
CA LYS A 178 -10.59 -12.02 15.81
C LYS A 178 -9.96 -10.66 16.08
N ASN A 179 -9.56 -10.42 17.32
CA ASN A 179 -8.72 -9.26 17.63
C ASN A 179 -7.24 -9.62 17.46
N PHE A 180 -6.41 -8.65 17.08
CA PHE A 180 -4.96 -8.79 17.06
C PHE A 180 -4.26 -7.54 17.61
N GLY A 181 -3.00 -7.70 18.01
CA GLY A 181 -2.24 -6.65 18.69
C GLY A 181 -2.73 -6.37 20.11
N GLY A 182 -2.36 -5.20 20.64
CA GLY A 182 -2.80 -4.74 21.95
C GLY A 182 -4.21 -4.13 21.89
N PRO A 183 -4.99 -4.18 22.99
CA PRO A 183 -6.36 -3.68 23.02
C PRO A 183 -6.48 -2.16 22.92
N SER A 184 -5.36 -1.43 23.07
CA SER A 184 -5.28 0.02 23.05
C SER A 184 -4.19 0.51 22.10
N ASP A 185 -3.78 -0.32 21.14
CA ASP A 185 -2.75 0.07 20.20
C ASP A 185 -3.22 1.25 19.36
N SER A 186 -2.30 2.15 19.06
CA SER A 186 -2.49 3.25 18.12
C SER A 186 -1.99 2.83 16.74
N THR A 187 -2.49 1.71 16.24
CA THR A 187 -2.08 1.15 14.95
C THR A 187 -2.73 1.94 13.81
N ILE A 188 -1.90 2.42 12.89
CA ILE A 188 -2.35 3.29 11.79
C ILE A 188 -2.20 2.61 10.43
N SER A 189 -1.34 1.60 10.33
CA SER A 189 -1.11 0.80 9.13
C SER A 189 -0.67 -0.59 9.55
N VAL A 190 -1.06 -1.59 8.78
CA VAL A 190 -0.57 -2.96 8.87
C VAL A 190 -0.10 -3.41 7.50
N ALA A 191 0.92 -4.27 7.46
CA ALA A 191 1.30 -5.02 6.28
C ALA A 191 1.33 -6.53 6.63
N VAL A 192 1.13 -7.37 5.63
CA VAL A 192 1.02 -8.83 5.78
C VAL A 192 2.06 -9.50 4.89
N ALA A 193 2.83 -10.42 5.45
CA ALA A 193 3.74 -11.30 4.73
C ALA A 193 4.23 -12.42 5.68
N ASP A 194 4.76 -13.50 5.13
CA ASP A 194 5.51 -14.51 5.88
C ASP A 194 6.93 -13.99 6.14
N LEU A 195 7.21 -13.53 7.37
CA LEU A 195 8.48 -12.89 7.71
C LEU A 195 9.54 -13.90 8.17
N ASN A 196 9.13 -15.08 8.63
CA ASN A 196 10.01 -16.12 9.16
C ASN A 196 10.10 -17.37 8.27
N ALA A 197 9.48 -17.34 7.09
CA ALA A 197 9.41 -18.42 6.11
C ALA A 197 8.78 -19.73 6.64
N ASP A 198 7.82 -19.64 7.56
CA ASP A 198 7.11 -20.80 8.10
C ASP A 198 5.83 -21.17 7.32
N GLY A 199 5.48 -20.39 6.30
CA GLY A 199 4.30 -20.57 5.46
C GLY A 199 3.04 -19.90 5.99
N HIS A 200 3.13 -19.08 7.04
CA HIS A 200 2.02 -18.36 7.62
C HIS A 200 2.19 -16.85 7.51
N ASN A 201 1.08 -16.16 7.27
CA ASN A 201 1.07 -14.70 7.17
C ASN A 201 1.25 -14.06 8.56
N ASP A 202 2.35 -13.32 8.73
CA ASP A 202 2.65 -12.47 9.88
C ASP A 202 2.16 -11.04 9.67
N LEU A 203 2.03 -10.27 10.76
CA LEU A 203 1.49 -8.91 10.72
C LEU A 203 2.51 -7.88 11.18
N VAL A 204 2.83 -6.90 10.33
CA VAL A 204 3.73 -5.78 10.65
C VAL A 204 2.90 -4.56 11.02
N LEU A 205 2.90 -4.14 12.29
CA LEU A 205 2.06 -3.05 12.79
C LEU A 205 2.86 -1.75 12.92
N ALA A 206 2.42 -0.71 12.20
CA ALA A 206 2.87 0.67 12.38
C ALA A 206 2.07 1.37 13.47
N ASN A 207 2.71 1.69 14.58
CA ASN A 207 2.08 2.36 15.70
C ASN A 207 2.49 3.84 15.82
N ARG A 208 1.61 4.61 16.45
CA ARG A 208 1.77 6.04 16.76
C ARG A 208 1.51 6.33 18.24
N ASP A 209 1.51 7.60 18.60
CA ASP A 209 1.19 8.09 19.95
C ASP A 209 2.18 7.60 21.01
N GLY A 210 3.47 7.61 20.65
CA GLY A 210 4.56 7.14 21.50
C GLY A 210 4.56 5.62 21.74
N GLN A 211 3.88 4.84 20.89
CA GLN A 211 3.88 3.38 20.94
C GLN A 211 4.81 2.81 19.87
N GLN A 212 5.70 1.90 20.28
CA GLN A 212 6.64 1.24 19.37
C GLN A 212 5.92 0.34 18.37
N SER A 213 6.40 0.33 17.13
CA SER A 213 5.96 -0.59 16.08
C SER A 213 6.50 -2.00 16.31
N TYR A 214 5.76 -3.01 15.89
CA TYR A 214 6.15 -4.41 16.08
C TYR A 214 5.51 -5.36 15.07
N VAL A 215 6.13 -6.50 14.88
CA VAL A 215 5.63 -7.65 14.13
C VAL A 215 4.92 -8.60 15.09
N LEU A 216 3.84 -9.21 14.62
CA LEU A 216 3.16 -10.34 15.24
C LEU A 216 3.40 -11.58 14.38
N LEU A 217 4.13 -12.56 14.91
CA LEU A 217 4.32 -13.83 14.21
C LEU A 217 3.10 -14.73 14.41
N ASN A 218 2.62 -15.30 13.31
CA ASN A 218 1.47 -16.20 13.26
C ASN A 218 1.92 -17.65 13.41
N ASP A 219 1.24 -18.42 14.27
CA ASP A 219 1.53 -19.85 14.43
C ASP A 219 0.75 -20.78 13.50
N GLY A 220 0.10 -20.21 12.48
CA GLY A 220 -0.75 -20.91 11.53
C GLY A 220 -2.16 -21.21 12.04
N GLN A 221 -2.54 -20.72 13.22
CA GLN A 221 -3.93 -20.77 13.72
C GLN A 221 -4.48 -19.37 14.02
N LEU A 222 -3.83 -18.34 13.49
CA LEU A 222 -4.09 -16.92 13.77
C LEU A 222 -3.93 -16.61 15.27
N ARG A 223 -2.96 -17.25 15.92
CA ARG A 223 -2.53 -16.87 17.27
C ARG A 223 -1.20 -16.13 17.14
N PHE A 224 -1.17 -14.94 17.73
CA PHE A 224 -0.10 -13.98 17.58
C PHE A 224 0.61 -13.73 18.92
N GLU A 225 1.21 -14.79 19.48
CA GLU A 225 1.81 -14.74 20.83
C GLU A 225 3.20 -14.09 20.83
N THR A 226 3.92 -14.15 19.71
CA THR A 226 5.28 -13.62 19.59
C THR A 226 5.26 -12.21 18.99
N LYS A 227 5.87 -11.25 19.70
CA LYS A 227 6.07 -9.87 19.24
C LYS A 227 7.54 -9.61 18.96
N VAL A 228 7.84 -9.08 17.77
CA VAL A 228 9.18 -8.63 17.40
C VAL A 228 9.15 -7.12 17.17
N TYR A 229 9.77 -6.37 18.08
CA TYR A 229 9.73 -4.90 18.04
C TYR A 229 10.75 -4.32 17.05
N PHE A 230 10.36 -3.25 16.36
CA PHE A 230 11.26 -2.49 15.49
C PHE A 230 11.08 -0.98 15.68
N GLY A 231 12.08 -0.22 15.22
CA GLY A 231 12.14 1.23 15.45
C GLY A 231 12.38 1.62 16.90
N GLY A 232 12.46 2.92 17.15
CA GLY A 232 12.57 3.47 18.49
C GLY A 232 11.27 3.37 19.28
N LYS A 233 11.39 3.39 20.62
CA LYS A 233 10.25 3.18 21.54
C LYS A 233 9.10 4.18 21.38
N SER A 234 9.39 5.36 20.83
CA SER A 234 8.45 6.46 20.66
C SER A 234 8.42 6.97 19.22
N ASP A 235 8.87 6.15 18.28
CA ASP A 235 8.83 6.49 16.87
C ASP A 235 7.37 6.61 16.42
N GLU A 236 7.08 7.63 15.61
CA GLU A 236 5.76 7.83 15.04
C GLU A 236 5.72 7.22 13.63
N THR A 237 5.54 5.90 13.57
CA THR A 237 5.44 5.17 12.30
C THR A 237 4.03 5.28 11.75
N ARG A 238 3.90 5.81 10.53
CA ARG A 238 2.60 6.14 9.92
C ARG A 238 2.20 5.19 8.81
N ALA A 239 3.17 4.55 8.16
CA ALA A 239 2.96 3.61 7.08
C ALA A 239 4.05 2.53 7.13
N VAL A 240 3.69 1.31 6.77
CA VAL A 240 4.63 0.20 6.57
C VAL A 240 4.34 -0.49 5.23
N ALA A 241 5.38 -1.03 4.63
CA ALA A 241 5.31 -1.97 3.52
C ALA A 241 6.33 -3.07 3.72
N VAL A 242 6.09 -4.24 3.12
CA VAL A 242 6.97 -5.41 3.22
C VAL A 242 7.39 -5.85 1.82
N GLY A 243 8.66 -6.22 1.68
CA GLY A 243 9.20 -6.81 0.46
C GLY A 243 10.71 -7.01 0.57
N ASP A 244 11.24 -7.98 -0.15
CA ASP A 244 12.67 -8.28 -0.21
C ASP A 244 13.41 -7.19 -1.02
N ILE A 245 13.90 -6.15 -0.33
CA ILE A 245 14.51 -4.97 -0.96
C ILE A 245 15.99 -5.18 -1.28
N ASN A 246 16.65 -6.07 -0.54
CA ASN A 246 18.06 -6.41 -0.70
C ASN A 246 18.29 -7.67 -1.56
N ARG A 247 17.23 -8.39 -1.91
CA ARG A 247 17.20 -9.63 -2.70
C ARG A 247 17.92 -10.80 -2.03
N ASP A 248 17.84 -10.92 -0.71
CA ASP A 248 18.43 -12.04 0.03
C ASP A 248 17.46 -13.20 0.28
N GLY A 249 16.20 -13.05 -0.12
CA GLY A 249 15.14 -14.03 0.05
C GLY A 249 14.36 -13.92 1.36
N MET A 250 14.71 -12.97 2.24
CA MET A 250 13.96 -12.63 3.44
C MET A 250 13.11 -11.39 3.20
N MET A 251 12.02 -11.27 3.96
CA MET A 251 11.13 -10.12 3.86
C MET A 251 11.64 -8.95 4.69
N ASP A 252 11.86 -7.80 4.06
CA ASP A 252 12.26 -6.56 4.74
C ASP A 252 11.05 -5.68 5.06
N VAL A 253 11.17 -4.87 6.11
CA VAL A 253 10.14 -3.88 6.48
C VAL A 253 10.60 -2.47 6.13
N VAL A 254 9.79 -1.74 5.37
CA VAL A 254 9.99 -0.32 5.08
C VAL A 254 9.01 0.52 5.90
N ALA A 255 9.53 1.35 6.79
CA ALA A 255 8.76 2.19 7.70
C ALA A 255 8.80 3.68 7.30
N GLY A 256 7.61 4.26 7.16
CA GLY A 256 7.38 5.67 6.90
C GLY A 256 7.11 6.42 8.19
N ASN A 257 7.91 7.43 8.50
CA ASN A 257 7.91 8.07 9.81
C ASN A 257 7.54 9.55 9.76
N ILE A 258 7.06 10.04 10.91
CA ILE A 258 6.74 11.44 11.16
C ILE A 258 7.78 12.02 12.14
N GLY A 259 8.36 13.16 11.78
CA GLY A 259 9.35 13.89 12.58
C GLY A 259 10.76 13.31 12.54
N GLN A 260 11.03 12.31 11.68
CA GLN A 260 12.31 11.62 11.60
C GLN A 260 12.52 10.93 10.23
N PRO A 261 13.73 10.44 9.90
CA PRO A 261 13.95 9.64 8.70
C PRO A 261 13.07 8.40 8.63
N ASN A 262 12.74 8.00 7.41
CA ASN A 262 12.21 6.68 7.12
C ASN A 262 13.32 5.63 7.36
N ALA A 263 12.94 4.36 7.44
CA ALA A 263 13.92 3.29 7.62
C ALA A 263 13.49 2.01 6.92
N VAL A 264 14.47 1.30 6.37
CA VAL A 264 14.36 -0.12 6.03
C VAL A 264 14.92 -0.93 7.19
N TYR A 265 14.22 -1.98 7.58
CA TYR A 265 14.68 -2.99 8.52
C TYR A 265 14.88 -4.28 7.73
N LEU A 266 16.15 -4.67 7.54
CA LEU A 266 16.51 -5.86 6.80
C LEU A 266 16.18 -7.09 7.62
N GLY A 267 15.35 -7.97 7.06
CA GLY A 267 14.78 -9.14 7.72
C GLY A 267 15.80 -10.23 8.00
N ASP A 268 15.46 -11.13 8.91
CA ASP A 268 16.20 -12.38 9.13
C ASP A 268 15.26 -13.59 9.14
N SER A 269 15.83 -14.79 9.08
CA SER A 269 15.09 -16.06 9.05
C SER A 269 14.20 -16.35 10.28
N SER A 270 14.28 -15.53 11.34
CA SER A 270 13.42 -15.67 12.52
C SER A 270 12.20 -14.74 12.51
N GLY A 271 12.01 -13.95 11.44
CA GLY A 271 11.06 -12.83 11.39
C GLY A 271 11.56 -11.61 12.17
N GLY A 272 12.86 -11.58 12.48
CA GLY A 272 13.57 -10.49 13.12
C GLY A 272 14.18 -9.51 12.12
N PHE A 273 15.10 -8.67 12.62
CA PHE A 273 15.79 -7.68 11.80
C PHE A 273 17.27 -7.61 12.18
N GLU A 274 18.16 -7.73 11.19
CA GLU A 274 19.60 -7.67 11.40
C GLU A 274 20.12 -6.23 11.36
N THR A 275 19.58 -5.43 10.44
CA THR A 275 20.13 -4.11 10.08
C THR A 275 19.03 -3.09 9.88
N ARG A 276 19.26 -1.86 10.36
CA ARG A 276 18.42 -0.70 10.08
C ARG A 276 19.14 0.27 9.14
N VAL A 277 18.53 0.56 7.99
CA VAL A 277 19.03 1.51 6.99
C VAL A 277 18.13 2.75 6.96
N PRO A 278 18.52 3.88 7.58
CA PRO A 278 17.74 5.11 7.52
C PRO A 278 17.83 5.77 6.14
N PHE A 279 16.74 6.37 5.68
CA PHE A 279 16.71 7.12 4.42
C PHE A 279 15.73 8.30 4.46
N GLY A 280 15.83 9.17 3.46
CA GLY A 280 15.01 10.38 3.37
C GLY A 280 15.45 11.47 4.34
N ARG A 281 14.52 12.35 4.70
CA ARG A 281 14.82 13.59 5.44
C ARG A 281 14.93 13.36 6.94
N ALA A 282 15.82 14.10 7.60
CA ALA A 282 15.93 14.13 9.07
C ALA A 282 14.63 14.58 9.77
N ASP A 283 13.82 15.41 9.11
CA ASP A 283 12.52 15.91 9.56
C ASP A 283 11.35 15.29 8.77
N GLY A 284 11.48 14.03 8.35
CA GLY A 284 10.54 13.34 7.46
C GLY A 284 9.08 13.43 7.92
N GLN A 285 8.16 13.62 6.98
CA GLN A 285 6.73 13.66 7.20
C GLN A 285 6.02 12.67 6.27
N THR A 286 6.40 11.39 6.34
CA THR A 286 5.88 10.35 5.45
C THR A 286 4.60 9.76 5.99
N TYR A 287 3.55 9.78 5.18
CA TYR A 287 2.20 9.34 5.53
C TYR A 287 1.70 8.14 4.73
N ALA A 288 2.36 7.85 3.59
CA ALA A 288 2.05 6.69 2.76
C ALA A 288 3.35 6.11 2.17
N ILE A 289 3.38 4.79 2.00
CA ILE A 289 4.46 4.05 1.35
C ILE A 289 3.86 3.02 0.38
N LYS A 290 4.49 2.86 -0.77
CA LYS A 290 4.35 1.70 -1.67
C LYS A 290 5.73 1.23 -2.12
N LEU A 291 5.85 -0.08 -2.36
CA LEU A 291 7.02 -0.68 -2.98
C LEU A 291 6.67 -1.11 -4.40
N ALA A 292 7.50 -0.74 -5.36
CA ALA A 292 7.35 -1.12 -6.77
C ALA A 292 8.66 -0.91 -7.52
N ASP A 293 8.89 -1.66 -8.59
CA ASP A 293 10.03 -1.45 -9.49
C ASP A 293 9.70 -0.32 -10.49
N MET A 294 9.94 0.93 -10.06
CA MET A 294 9.50 2.12 -10.78
C MET A 294 10.38 2.44 -12.00
N ASN A 295 11.54 1.80 -12.13
CA ASN A 295 12.49 2.03 -13.23
C ASN A 295 12.77 0.79 -14.09
N LYS A 296 12.18 -0.37 -13.76
CA LYS A 296 12.38 -1.68 -14.40
C LYS A 296 13.79 -2.24 -14.28
N ASP A 297 14.45 -2.02 -13.14
CA ASP A 297 15.75 -2.60 -12.81
C ASP A 297 15.67 -3.88 -11.94
N GLN A 298 14.45 -4.37 -11.73
CA GLN A 298 14.07 -5.53 -10.94
C GLN A 298 14.23 -5.34 -9.42
N SER A 299 14.57 -4.14 -8.95
CA SER A 299 14.66 -3.83 -7.52
C SER A 299 13.37 -3.14 -7.08
N LEU A 300 12.93 -3.44 -5.86
CA LEU A 300 11.84 -2.68 -5.26
C LEU A 300 12.34 -1.27 -4.92
N ASP A 301 11.67 -0.25 -5.44
CA ASP A 301 11.86 1.15 -5.06
C ASP A 301 10.82 1.56 -4.02
N VAL A 302 11.11 2.62 -3.26
CA VAL A 302 10.19 3.13 -2.26
C VAL A 302 9.51 4.41 -2.75
N VAL A 303 8.19 4.37 -2.93
CA VAL A 303 7.37 5.54 -3.25
C VAL A 303 6.74 6.07 -1.97
N VAL A 304 6.98 7.34 -1.64
CA VAL A 304 6.48 7.97 -0.41
C VAL A 304 5.56 9.15 -0.67
N GLY A 305 4.47 9.21 0.09
CA GLY A 305 3.55 10.34 0.18
C GLY A 305 3.84 11.14 1.43
N ASN A 306 4.01 12.45 1.28
CA ASN A 306 4.42 13.33 2.36
C ASN A 306 3.39 14.43 2.64
N VAL A 307 3.49 15.01 3.84
CA VAL A 307 2.73 16.19 4.26
C VAL A 307 3.69 17.35 4.51
N ALA A 308 3.36 18.54 4.01
CA ALA A 308 4.19 19.76 4.11
C ALA A 308 5.59 19.63 3.48
N GLN A 309 5.78 18.61 2.64
CA GLN A 309 7.01 18.27 1.92
C GLN A 309 6.61 17.66 0.58
N SER A 310 7.46 17.79 -0.45
CA SER A 310 7.25 17.07 -1.72
C SER A 310 7.25 15.57 -1.47
N ASN A 311 6.45 14.84 -2.25
CA ASN A 311 6.54 13.38 -2.34
C ASN A 311 7.87 12.97 -2.99
N ALA A 312 8.25 11.70 -2.86
CA ALA A 312 9.49 11.21 -3.44
C ALA A 312 9.40 9.74 -3.84
N VAL A 313 10.21 9.36 -4.83
CA VAL A 313 10.58 7.98 -5.12
C VAL A 313 12.05 7.82 -4.79
N PHE A 314 12.37 6.80 -4.00
CA PHE A 314 13.71 6.39 -3.65
C PHE A 314 14.05 5.14 -4.44
N PHE A 315 14.88 5.30 -5.47
CA PHE A 315 15.35 4.17 -6.28
C PHE A 315 16.41 3.40 -5.53
N SER A 316 16.18 2.10 -5.33
CA SER A 316 17.07 1.24 -4.54
C SER A 316 18.40 1.03 -5.25
N ASN A 317 19.49 1.08 -4.49
CA ASN A 317 20.82 0.82 -5.01
C ASN A 317 21.27 -0.59 -4.66
N ALA A 318 21.16 -1.52 -5.62
CA ALA A 318 21.58 -2.91 -5.43
C ALA A 318 23.06 -3.06 -4.98
N THR A 319 23.97 -2.14 -5.34
CA THR A 319 25.37 -2.23 -4.87
C THR A 319 25.51 -1.88 -3.40
N PHE A 320 24.67 -1.00 -2.86
CA PHE A 320 24.65 -0.73 -1.44
C PHE A 320 24.19 -1.98 -0.67
N PHE A 321 23.08 -2.58 -1.08
CA PHE A 321 22.53 -3.74 -0.37
C PHE A 321 23.43 -4.98 -0.46
N ARG A 322 24.20 -5.13 -1.55
CA ARG A 322 25.16 -6.24 -1.70
C ARG A 322 26.52 -5.98 -1.04
N ASP A 323 27.11 -4.81 -1.29
CA ASP A 323 28.52 -4.55 -0.98
C ASP A 323 28.72 -3.43 0.06
N GLN A 324 27.64 -2.81 0.55
CA GLN A 324 27.66 -1.64 1.43
C GLN A 324 28.45 -0.45 0.84
N VAL A 325 28.37 -0.29 -0.49
CA VAL A 325 29.06 0.77 -1.25
C VAL A 325 28.06 1.80 -1.77
N GLY A 326 28.33 3.08 -1.46
CA GLY A 326 27.55 4.23 -1.91
C GLY A 326 26.34 4.52 -1.02
N ASP A 327 25.40 5.30 -1.54
CA ASP A 327 24.12 5.55 -0.87
C ASP A 327 23.13 4.41 -1.16
N ALA A 328 22.29 4.08 -0.18
CA ALA A 328 21.25 3.06 -0.31
C ALA A 328 20.19 3.40 -1.36
N PHE A 329 19.95 4.69 -1.58
CA PHE A 329 18.90 5.19 -2.46
C PHE A 329 19.34 6.41 -3.26
N SER A 330 18.79 6.55 -4.46
CA SER A 330 18.74 7.84 -5.16
C SER A 330 17.33 8.43 -5.12
N GLU A 331 17.20 9.72 -4.82
CA GLU A 331 15.90 10.37 -4.59
C GLU A 331 15.43 11.16 -5.83
N THR A 332 14.17 10.97 -6.24
CA THR A 332 13.46 11.85 -7.18
C THR A 332 12.17 12.37 -6.57
N ARG A 333 12.08 13.70 -6.42
CA ARG A 333 10.91 14.37 -5.84
C ARG A 333 9.84 14.69 -6.87
N PHE A 334 8.59 14.67 -6.42
CA PHE A 334 7.43 15.03 -7.22
C PHE A 334 6.31 15.64 -6.36
N GLY A 335 5.32 16.21 -7.03
CA GLY A 335 4.18 16.83 -6.36
C GLY A 335 4.49 18.18 -5.71
N ASP A 336 3.42 18.83 -5.26
CA ASP A 336 3.47 20.14 -4.60
C ASP A 336 3.75 19.96 -3.11
N VAL A 337 4.68 20.75 -2.56
CA VAL A 337 5.04 20.73 -1.13
C VAL A 337 3.86 21.10 -0.21
N THR A 338 2.86 21.80 -0.74
CA THR A 338 1.67 22.23 -0.01
C THR A 338 0.57 21.17 0.03
N ALA A 339 0.64 20.17 -0.85
CA ALA A 339 -0.32 19.07 -0.85
C ALA A 339 -0.02 18.10 0.31
N ALA A 340 -1.07 17.71 1.04
CA ALA A 340 -0.95 16.72 2.10
C ALA A 340 -1.33 15.34 1.56
N THR A 341 -0.34 14.56 1.13
CA THR A 341 -0.55 13.22 0.54
C THR A 341 -0.69 12.18 1.65
N TYR A 342 -1.92 11.77 1.95
CA TYR A 342 -2.23 10.79 3.01
C TYR A 342 -2.22 9.33 2.53
N GLY A 343 -2.35 9.13 1.23
CA GLY A 343 -2.34 7.84 0.56
C GLY A 343 -1.78 8.00 -0.85
N LEU A 344 -1.30 6.90 -1.41
CA LEU A 344 -0.91 6.81 -2.80
C LEU A 344 -1.09 5.38 -3.29
N ASP A 345 -1.10 5.22 -4.61
CA ASP A 345 -1.02 3.93 -5.27
C ASP A 345 -0.23 4.03 -6.57
N VAL A 346 0.25 2.89 -7.06
CA VAL A 346 1.10 2.81 -8.25
C VAL A 346 0.62 1.73 -9.21
N GLY A 347 0.72 2.02 -10.51
CA GLY A 347 0.32 1.10 -11.58
C GLY A 347 0.39 1.78 -12.94
N ASP A 348 0.50 1.00 -14.01
CA ASP A 348 0.57 1.51 -15.39
C ASP A 348 -0.79 2.05 -15.86
N LEU A 349 -1.03 3.35 -15.63
CA LEU A 349 -2.29 4.01 -15.98
C LEU A 349 -2.35 4.48 -17.43
N ASP A 350 -1.19 4.59 -18.09
CA ASP A 350 -1.09 5.10 -19.45
C ASP A 350 -0.69 4.08 -20.52
N GLY A 351 -0.40 2.84 -20.10
CA GLY A 351 -0.08 1.70 -20.96
C GLY A 351 1.33 1.76 -21.54
N ASP A 352 2.23 2.58 -20.99
CA ASP A 352 3.62 2.69 -21.44
C ASP A 352 4.56 1.64 -20.81
N GLY A 353 4.02 0.82 -19.92
CA GLY A 353 4.70 -0.23 -19.22
C GLY A 353 5.50 0.26 -18.01
N PHE A 354 5.40 1.51 -17.57
CA PHE A 354 5.98 1.95 -16.31
C PHE A 354 4.89 2.37 -15.35
N ASP A 355 5.00 1.97 -14.09
CA ASP A 355 4.01 2.36 -13.09
C ASP A 355 3.99 3.87 -12.90
N ASP A 356 2.80 4.44 -13.04
CA ASP A 356 2.45 5.81 -12.71
C ASP A 356 2.08 5.92 -11.22
N ILE A 357 1.95 7.15 -10.71
CA ILE A 357 1.61 7.38 -9.30
C ILE A 357 0.30 8.16 -9.17
N VAL A 358 -0.64 7.63 -8.40
CA VAL A 358 -1.85 8.35 -7.96
C VAL A 358 -1.67 8.84 -6.52
N THR A 359 -1.99 10.09 -6.25
CA THR A 359 -1.91 10.68 -4.89
C THR A 359 -3.29 10.98 -4.31
N ALA A 360 -3.52 10.52 -3.08
CA ALA A 360 -4.66 10.86 -2.22
C ALA A 360 -4.32 12.09 -1.37
N ASN A 361 -4.72 13.27 -1.83
CA ASN A 361 -4.44 14.54 -1.17
C ASN A 361 -5.61 14.97 -0.26
N SER A 362 -5.31 15.27 1.00
CA SER A 362 -6.27 15.79 1.95
C SER A 362 -6.29 17.32 1.92
N GLY A 363 -7.34 17.90 1.34
CA GLY A 363 -7.53 19.35 1.23
C GLY A 363 -6.93 19.95 -0.04
N SER A 364 -6.62 19.13 -1.04
CA SER A 364 -6.14 19.55 -2.37
C SER A 364 -6.59 18.54 -3.43
N LEU A 365 -6.44 18.86 -4.71
CA LEU A 365 -6.79 17.95 -5.80
C LEU A 365 -5.94 16.68 -5.76
N ASN A 366 -6.59 15.52 -5.92
CA ASN A 366 -5.91 14.27 -6.21
C ASN A 366 -5.33 14.31 -7.62
N ARG A 367 -4.13 13.75 -7.80
CA ARG A 367 -3.33 13.88 -9.03
C ARG A 367 -2.78 12.53 -9.45
N VAL A 368 -2.58 12.41 -10.76
CA VAL A 368 -1.81 11.34 -11.39
C VAL A 368 -0.51 11.93 -11.93
N PHE A 369 0.60 11.25 -11.66
CA PHE A 369 1.93 11.61 -12.13
C PHE A 369 2.42 10.54 -13.07
N SER A 370 2.61 10.90 -14.34
CA SER A 370 3.15 9.97 -15.32
C SER A 370 4.63 9.73 -15.08
N ASN A 371 5.05 8.48 -15.07
CA ASN A 371 6.43 8.07 -14.94
C ASN A 371 7.14 8.19 -16.29
N ARG A 372 8.09 9.12 -16.41
CA ARG A 372 8.78 9.42 -17.67
C ARG A 372 10.29 9.27 -17.55
N PRO A 373 11.00 8.98 -18.66
CA PRO A 373 12.45 9.12 -18.68
C PRO A 373 12.88 10.55 -18.34
N LYS A 374 13.88 10.68 -17.47
CA LYS A 374 14.50 11.98 -17.17
C LYS A 374 15.21 12.48 -18.43
N ARG A 375 14.83 13.67 -18.90
CA ARG A 375 15.43 14.32 -20.08
C ARG A 375 16.77 14.94 -19.76
#